data_AF-A0A9P7U3U7-F1
#
_entry.id   AF-A0A9P7U3U7-F1
#
_cell.length_a   1.000
_cell.length_b   1.000
_cell.length_c   1.000
_cell.angle_alpha   90.00
_cell.angle_beta   90.00
_cell.angle_gamma   90.00
#
_symmetry.space_group_name_H-M   'P 1'
#
loop_
_entity.id
_entity.type
_entity.pdbx_description
1 polymer ?
#
loop_
_entity_poly.entity_id
_entity_poly.type
_entity_poly.pdbx_seq_one_letter_code
_entity_poly.pdbx_strand_id
1 'polypeptide(L)'
;MTTPNESDYDLLTEHFGYPPVALLDDIINTVNVLADRALDSVERVLLSLPPSKLGFKVRKTKDSSSGDGKDDDGSVSAEEAARREIENGAHQLETLLNAAIDKNFDIFELYTMNNILTIDKKTQPFIKLSHYEGLDLTKHPDKPTTGSITALRRRLQASQKLQMALEAERSKNDVLLRKLRRAVEMPTVKEEPVEGGAAADKAPAGHALGFLHDKGTLEQGGTDKPIATTAEFALSQLQSLRMLSSSLTALLPQLTAMGDGLESTEEAGEGTGSQASWRRERSEYIESASRKYLERSVGLELGSQGEVRDGEWQGGGPSATKSEVEGLERMSSILGGMARTGNTDDDGDEVMT
;
A
#
# COMPACT_ATOMS: atom_id res chain seq x y z
N MET A 1 8.80 31.16 36.97
CA MET A 1 8.07 30.67 35.78
C MET A 1 6.58 30.76 36.09
N THR A 2 6.00 31.96 35.97
CA THR A 2 4.55 32.15 36.00
C THR A 2 4.02 31.55 34.72
N THR A 3 3.20 30.50 34.80
CA THR A 3 2.50 29.95 33.66
C THR A 3 1.79 31.10 32.93
N PRO A 4 2.05 31.34 31.63
CA PRO A 4 1.20 32.23 30.86
C PRO A 4 -0.24 31.74 31.06
N ASN A 5 -1.16 32.63 31.39
CA ASN A 5 -2.55 32.23 31.51
C ASN A 5 -2.94 31.66 30.13
N GLU A 6 -3.26 30.38 30.07
CA GLU A 6 -3.60 29.64 28.85
C GLU A 6 -4.63 30.41 27.99
N SER A 7 -5.55 31.12 28.65
CA SER A 7 -6.57 31.98 28.03
C SER A 7 -6.03 33.20 27.27
N ASP A 8 -4.91 33.79 27.69
CA ASP A 8 -4.30 34.92 26.98
C ASP A 8 -3.64 34.41 25.68
N TYR A 9 -2.96 33.27 25.78
CA TYR A 9 -2.30 32.63 24.65
C TYR A 9 -3.31 32.16 23.60
N ASP A 10 -4.44 31.59 24.04
CA ASP A 10 -5.52 31.16 23.16
C ASP A 10 -6.16 32.34 22.42
N LEU A 11 -6.44 33.43 23.13
CA LEU A 11 -7.05 34.63 22.53
C LEU A 11 -6.12 35.26 21.48
N LEU A 12 -4.82 35.35 21.79
CA LEU A 12 -3.82 35.84 20.84
C LEU A 12 -3.67 34.89 19.64
N THR A 13 -3.66 33.58 19.88
CA THR A 13 -3.58 32.58 18.81
C THR A 13 -4.79 32.65 17.90
N GLU A 14 -5.99 32.82 18.46
CA GLU A 14 -7.22 32.99 17.69
C GLU A 14 -7.23 34.31 16.92
N HIS A 15 -6.71 35.40 17.51
CA HIS A 15 -6.61 36.70 16.86
C HIS A 15 -5.65 36.70 15.68
N PHE A 16 -4.45 36.13 15.85
CA PHE A 16 -3.42 36.08 14.80
C PHE A 16 -3.67 34.96 13.78
N GLY A 17 -4.42 33.92 14.17
CA GLY A 17 -4.61 32.71 13.36
C GLY A 17 -3.41 31.76 13.38
N TYR A 18 -2.38 32.09 14.16
CA TYR A 18 -1.20 31.26 14.39
C TYR A 18 -0.68 31.49 15.82
N PRO A 19 0.05 30.53 16.40
CA PRO A 19 0.61 30.69 17.74
C PRO A 19 1.65 31.82 17.78
N PRO A 20 1.60 32.77 18.74
CA PRO A 20 2.54 33.88 18.79
C PRO A 20 4.02 33.48 18.84
N VAL A 21 4.33 32.31 19.43
CA VAL A 21 5.68 31.75 19.46
C VAL A 21 6.19 31.42 18.05
N ALA A 22 5.32 30.98 17.15
CA ALA A 22 5.71 30.64 15.78
C ALA A 22 6.25 31.86 15.00
N LEU A 23 5.74 33.07 15.28
CA LEU A 23 6.28 34.30 14.70
C LEU A 23 7.72 34.55 15.17
N LEU A 24 8.00 34.30 16.45
CA LEU A 24 9.33 34.50 17.02
C LEU A 24 10.31 33.46 16.48
N ASP A 25 9.90 32.20 16.39
CA ASP A 25 10.67 31.12 15.76
C ASP A 25 11.03 31.47 14.32
N ASP A 26 10.07 31.94 13.53
CA ASP A 26 10.30 32.36 12.14
C ASP A 26 11.29 33.54 12.06
N ILE A 27 11.17 34.54 12.94
CA ILE A 27 12.11 35.66 13.01
C ILE A 27 13.53 35.15 13.33
N ILE A 28 13.69 34.31 14.34
CA ILE A 28 14.99 33.74 14.73
C ILE A 28 15.60 32.95 13.58
N ASN A 29 14.80 32.09 12.94
CA ASN A 29 15.23 31.32 11.77
C ASN A 29 15.69 32.23 10.62
N THR A 30 14.95 33.29 10.32
CA THR A 30 15.34 34.22 9.24
C THR A 30 16.63 34.99 9.58
N VAL A 31 16.84 35.35 10.84
CA VAL A 31 18.04 36.06 11.29
C VAL A 31 19.26 35.15 11.21
N ASN A 32 19.14 33.89 11.62
CA ASN A 32 20.22 32.90 11.52
C ASN A 32 20.62 32.70 10.04
N VAL A 33 19.65 32.49 9.16
CA VAL A 33 19.91 32.36 7.71
C VAL A 33 20.55 33.62 7.13
N LEU A 34 20.14 34.81 7.59
CA LEU A 34 20.73 36.07 7.13
C LEU A 34 22.15 36.26 7.65
N ALA A 35 22.42 35.86 8.89
CA ALA A 35 23.73 35.90 9.51
C ALA A 35 24.71 34.99 8.76
N ASP A 36 24.34 33.74 8.52
CA ASP A 36 25.13 32.77 7.73
C ASP A 36 25.43 33.33 6.34
N ARG A 37 24.41 33.86 5.66
CA ARG A 37 24.56 34.47 4.34
C ARG A 37 25.48 35.70 4.34
N ALA A 38 25.41 36.52 5.39
CA ALA A 38 26.27 37.68 5.54
C ALA A 38 27.72 37.26 5.77
N LEU A 39 27.96 36.27 6.64
CA LEU A 39 29.29 35.70 6.90
C LEU A 39 29.91 35.12 5.64
N ASP A 40 29.16 34.29 4.91
CA ASP A 40 29.51 33.77 3.58
C ASP A 40 29.92 34.90 2.62
N SER A 41 29.17 36.00 2.62
CA SER A 41 29.44 37.13 1.73
C SER A 41 30.72 37.86 2.13
N VAL A 42 30.97 38.02 3.43
CA VAL A 42 32.18 38.63 3.96
C VAL A 42 33.38 37.75 3.63
N GLU A 43 33.30 36.44 3.85
CA GLU A 43 34.36 35.50 3.52
C GLU A 43 34.69 35.53 2.02
N ARG A 44 33.69 35.46 1.14
CA ARG A 44 33.88 35.56 -0.32
C ARG A 44 34.56 36.87 -0.71
N VAL A 45 34.17 38.00 -0.09
CA VAL A 45 34.79 39.30 -0.35
C VAL A 45 36.24 39.31 0.13
N LEU A 46 36.54 38.78 1.31
CA LEU A 46 37.89 38.71 1.85
C LEU A 46 38.81 37.81 1.00
N LEU A 47 38.29 36.68 0.51
CA LEU A 47 39.01 35.77 -0.40
C LEU A 47 39.24 36.36 -1.79
N SER A 48 38.35 37.25 -2.25
CA SER A 48 38.49 37.92 -3.55
C SER A 48 39.55 39.03 -3.56
N LEU A 49 39.92 39.53 -2.37
CA LEU A 49 40.88 40.61 -2.21
C LEU A 49 42.32 40.05 -2.17
N PRO A 50 43.29 40.69 -2.84
CA PRO A 50 44.66 40.21 -2.84
C PRO A 50 45.27 40.31 -1.43
N PRO A 51 46.00 39.29 -0.95
CA PRO A 51 46.47 39.19 0.44
C PRO A 51 47.37 40.36 0.86
N SER A 52 48.06 41.00 -0.09
CA SER A 52 48.87 42.19 0.13
C SER A 52 48.07 43.41 0.60
N LYS A 53 46.78 43.54 0.21
CA LYS A 53 45.88 44.62 0.65
C LYS A 53 45.26 44.37 2.01
N LEU A 54 45.11 43.10 2.40
CA LEU A 54 44.63 42.71 3.75
C LEU A 54 45.75 42.79 4.81
N GLY A 55 46.99 43.05 4.40
CA GLY A 55 48.13 43.17 5.32
C GLY A 55 48.88 41.87 5.58
N PHE A 56 48.58 40.79 4.84
CA PHE A 56 49.38 39.57 4.88
C PHE A 56 50.76 39.85 4.26
N LYS A 57 51.77 39.93 5.12
CA LYS A 57 53.15 40.14 4.69
C LYS A 57 53.71 38.82 4.22
N VAL A 58 54.13 38.74 2.96
CA VAL A 58 54.94 37.61 2.47
C VAL A 58 56.20 37.54 3.32
N ARG A 59 56.30 36.50 4.14
CA ARG A 59 57.46 36.27 5.00
C ARG A 59 58.62 35.89 4.08
N LYS A 60 59.41 36.87 3.64
CA LYS A 60 60.70 36.60 3.01
C LYS A 60 61.58 35.88 4.02
N THR A 61 61.76 34.58 3.84
CA THR A 61 62.79 33.79 4.50
C THR A 61 64.15 34.41 4.18
N LYS A 62 64.66 35.24 5.10
CA LYS A 62 66.10 35.42 5.25
C LYS A 62 66.60 34.12 5.86
N ASP A 63 66.91 33.14 5.02
CA ASP A 63 67.91 32.08 5.25
C ASP A 63 67.88 31.10 4.07
N SER A 64 68.60 31.44 3.00
CA SER A 64 69.21 30.46 2.08
C SER A 64 70.33 31.13 1.27
N SER A 65 71.46 31.38 1.93
CA SER A 65 72.73 31.24 1.23
C SER A 65 72.93 29.74 0.94
N SER A 66 72.44 29.26 -0.20
CA SER A 66 72.99 28.12 -0.96
C SER A 66 72.01 27.69 -2.06
N GLY A 67 72.49 27.78 -3.30
CA GLY A 67 72.46 26.62 -4.19
C GLY A 67 71.15 26.30 -4.91
N ASP A 68 71.12 26.76 -6.16
CA ASP A 68 70.71 26.00 -7.34
C ASP A 68 69.22 25.75 -7.60
N GLY A 69 68.89 25.83 -8.89
CA GLY A 69 67.54 26.00 -9.39
C GLY A 69 66.77 24.71 -9.57
N LYS A 70 65.48 24.77 -9.24
CA LYS A 70 64.38 24.21 -10.02
C LYS A 70 63.07 24.69 -9.39
N ASP A 71 62.22 25.22 -10.25
CA ASP A 71 60.76 25.33 -10.18
C ASP A 71 60.04 25.16 -8.82
N ASP A 72 59.07 26.04 -8.59
CA ASP A 72 57.79 25.77 -7.90
C ASP A 72 57.64 26.13 -6.38
N ASP A 73 56.41 26.50 -6.01
CA ASP A 73 55.78 26.33 -4.68
C ASP A 73 55.91 27.38 -3.54
N GLY A 74 56.64 28.50 -3.70
CA GLY A 74 56.78 29.49 -2.60
C GLY A 74 55.59 30.46 -2.39
N SER A 75 54.88 30.83 -3.46
CA SER A 75 53.74 31.77 -3.42
C SER A 75 52.43 31.10 -3.02
N VAL A 76 52.29 29.81 -3.34
CA VAL A 76 51.14 28.98 -2.99
C VAL A 76 51.01 28.91 -1.45
N SER A 77 52.12 28.78 -0.73
CA SER A 77 52.12 28.74 0.74
C SER A 77 51.62 30.02 1.43
N ALA A 78 51.95 31.21 0.92
CA ALA A 78 51.55 32.48 1.55
C ALA A 78 50.08 32.83 1.29
N GLU A 79 49.60 32.55 0.08
CA GLU A 79 48.18 32.72 -0.27
C GLU A 79 47.31 31.68 0.43
N GLU A 80 47.74 30.43 0.53
CA GLU A 80 47.05 29.40 1.30
C GLU A 80 47.05 29.69 2.81
N ALA A 81 48.14 30.24 3.36
CA ALA A 81 48.18 30.65 4.76
C ALA A 81 47.19 31.80 5.03
N ALA A 82 47.11 32.78 4.13
CA ALA A 82 46.14 33.87 4.22
C ALA A 82 44.70 33.35 4.13
N ARG A 83 44.42 32.39 3.22
CA ARG A 83 43.10 31.74 3.11
C ARG A 83 42.73 31.01 4.39
N ARG A 84 43.62 30.19 4.94
CA ARG A 84 43.38 29.48 6.22
C ARG A 84 43.17 30.43 7.40
N GLU A 85 43.87 31.56 7.42
CA GLU A 85 43.67 32.58 8.46
C GLU A 85 42.31 33.29 8.31
N ILE A 86 41.89 33.59 7.08
CA ILE A 86 40.56 34.14 6.78
C ILE A 86 39.47 33.15 7.15
N GLU A 87 39.59 31.87 6.74
CA GLU A 87 38.63 30.81 7.07
C GLU A 87 38.51 30.60 8.59
N ASN A 88 39.63 30.55 9.31
CA ASN A 88 39.63 30.45 10.77
C ASN A 88 39.03 31.69 11.44
N GLY A 89 39.33 32.89 10.93
CA GLY A 89 38.74 34.14 11.40
C GLY A 89 37.24 34.23 11.15
N ALA A 90 36.78 33.80 9.97
CA ALA A 90 35.37 33.72 9.60
C ALA A 90 34.63 32.73 10.51
N HIS A 91 35.20 31.55 10.76
CA HIS A 91 34.63 30.57 11.69
C HIS A 91 34.55 31.10 13.13
N GLN A 92 35.56 31.85 13.60
CA GLN A 92 35.52 32.49 14.92
C GLN A 92 34.45 33.57 15.00
N LEU A 93 34.31 34.38 13.95
CA LEU A 93 33.27 35.40 13.82
C LEU A 93 31.88 34.76 13.80
N GLU A 94 31.69 33.67 13.07
CA GLU A 94 30.46 32.87 13.03
C GLU A 94 30.08 32.37 14.42
N THR A 95 31.03 31.74 15.12
CA THR A 95 30.79 31.22 16.47
C THR A 95 30.39 32.33 17.43
N LEU A 96 31.04 33.51 17.35
CA LEU A 96 30.72 34.66 18.18
C LEU A 96 29.35 35.24 17.82
N LEU A 97 29.07 35.39 16.52
CA LEU A 97 27.83 35.95 16.03
C LEU A 97 26.64 35.07 16.43
N ASN A 98 26.75 33.76 16.28
CA ASN A 98 25.71 32.82 16.69
C ASN A 98 25.45 32.89 18.20
N ALA A 99 26.50 32.88 19.03
CA ALA A 99 26.35 33.04 20.47
C ALA A 99 25.74 34.39 20.88
N ALA A 100 26.02 35.46 20.12
CA ALA A 100 25.44 36.78 20.36
C ALA A 100 23.98 36.87 19.89
N ILE A 101 23.65 36.25 18.76
CA ILE A 101 22.28 36.15 18.24
C ILE A 101 21.44 35.36 19.22
N ASP A 102 21.83 34.13 19.58
CA ASP A 102 21.10 33.28 20.53
C ASP A 102 20.76 34.05 21.81
N LYS A 103 21.77 34.65 22.46
CA LYS A 103 21.57 35.39 23.71
C LYS A 103 20.64 36.60 23.56
N ASN A 104 20.81 37.40 22.51
CA ASN A 104 20.02 38.62 22.33
C ASN A 104 18.60 38.30 21.87
N PHE A 105 18.43 37.25 21.07
CA PHE A 105 17.14 36.81 20.58
C PHE A 105 16.34 36.03 21.63
N ASP A 106 16.99 35.32 22.55
CA ASP A 106 16.33 34.79 23.77
C ASP A 106 15.75 35.94 24.63
N ILE A 107 16.51 37.03 24.80
CA ILE A 107 16.04 38.22 25.54
C ILE A 107 14.91 38.91 24.78
N PHE A 108 15.00 39.00 23.46
CA PHE A 108 13.95 39.54 22.61
C PHE A 108 12.66 38.71 22.68
N GLU A 109 12.76 37.39 22.60
CA GLU A 109 11.62 36.47 22.77
C GLU A 109 10.95 36.71 24.12
N LEU A 110 11.76 36.74 25.19
CA LEU A 110 11.24 36.99 26.53
C LEU A 110 10.59 38.38 26.65
N TYR A 111 11.16 39.41 26.04
CA TYR A 111 10.61 40.76 26.08
C TYR A 111 9.30 40.87 25.31
N THR A 112 9.25 40.30 24.11
CA THR A 112 8.07 40.34 23.23
C THR A 112 6.91 39.56 23.84
N MET A 113 7.16 38.36 24.36
CA MET A 113 6.14 37.52 25.01
C MET A 113 5.64 38.08 26.35
N ASN A 114 6.40 38.97 27.01
CA ASN A 114 5.98 39.59 28.27
C ASN A 114 5.36 40.98 28.10
N ASN A 115 5.74 41.75 27.07
CA ASN A 115 5.35 43.16 26.97
C ASN A 115 4.53 43.51 25.72
N ILE A 116 4.76 42.81 24.59
CA ILE A 116 4.09 43.14 23.32
C ILE A 116 2.92 42.20 23.10
N LEU A 117 3.18 40.90 23.19
CA LEU A 117 2.22 39.83 22.97
C LEU A 117 1.56 39.44 24.30
N THR A 118 1.12 40.44 25.05
CA THR A 118 0.41 40.25 26.33
C THR A 118 -0.85 41.08 26.40
N ILE A 119 -1.82 40.54 27.13
CA ILE A 119 -3.10 41.19 27.39
C ILE A 119 -3.12 41.55 28.87
N ASP A 120 -3.47 42.79 29.20
CA ASP A 120 -3.65 43.17 30.60
C ASP A 120 -4.87 42.45 31.17
N LYS A 121 -4.70 41.78 32.32
CA LYS A 121 -5.74 41.01 33.02
C LYS A 121 -6.97 41.85 33.34
N LYS A 122 -6.81 43.17 33.49
CA LYS A 122 -7.93 44.10 33.71
C LYS A 122 -8.78 44.30 32.47
N THR A 123 -8.16 44.26 31.29
CA THR A 123 -8.80 44.48 29.99
C THR A 123 -9.31 43.19 29.35
N GLN A 124 -8.73 42.04 29.72
CA GLN A 124 -9.09 40.71 29.20
C GLN A 124 -10.61 40.45 29.12
N PRO A 125 -11.44 40.75 30.15
CA PRO A 125 -12.88 40.45 30.09
C PRO A 125 -13.67 41.32 29.10
N PHE A 126 -13.09 42.45 28.67
CA PHE A 126 -13.73 43.40 27.77
C PHE A 126 -13.26 43.24 26.32
N ILE A 127 -12.24 42.41 26.09
CA ILE A 127 -11.74 42.11 24.75
C ILE A 127 -12.67 41.09 24.11
N LYS A 128 -13.18 41.44 22.93
CA LYS A 128 -14.01 40.58 22.11
C LYS A 128 -13.45 40.59 20.70
N LEU A 129 -13.13 39.41 20.18
CA LEU A 129 -12.66 39.26 18.79
C LEU A 129 -13.84 39.46 17.82
N SER A 130 -13.52 39.91 16.61
CA SER A 130 -14.51 40.28 15.58
C SER A 130 -15.44 39.13 15.20
N HIS A 131 -14.97 37.88 15.18
CA HIS A 131 -15.80 36.71 14.84
C HIS A 131 -16.78 36.31 15.95
N TYR A 132 -16.65 36.87 17.16
CA TYR A 132 -17.67 36.73 18.21
C TYR A 132 -18.77 37.80 18.11
N GLU A 133 -18.63 38.81 17.23
CA GLU A 133 -19.64 39.84 17.03
C GLU A 133 -20.92 39.21 16.46
N GLY A 134 -22.06 39.43 17.14
CA GLY A 134 -23.34 38.80 16.77
C GLY A 134 -23.52 37.33 17.18
N LEU A 135 -22.52 36.69 17.80
CA LEU A 135 -22.64 35.32 18.29
C LEU A 135 -23.37 35.30 19.66
N ASP A 136 -24.64 34.92 19.66
CA ASP A 136 -25.41 34.70 20.89
C ASP A 136 -25.32 33.22 21.32
N LEU A 137 -24.31 32.90 22.13
CA LEU A 137 -24.09 31.54 22.68
C LEU A 137 -25.24 31.04 23.55
N THR A 138 -26.23 31.88 23.87
CA THR A 138 -27.43 31.48 24.61
C THR A 138 -28.52 30.90 23.69
N LYS A 139 -28.48 31.21 22.39
CA LYS A 139 -29.46 30.78 21.39
C LYS A 139 -28.77 29.98 20.29
N HIS A 140 -28.78 28.66 20.43
CA HIS A 140 -28.32 27.76 19.38
C HIS A 140 -29.52 27.20 18.60
N PRO A 141 -29.98 27.86 17.50
CA PRO A 141 -31.02 27.28 16.65
C PRO A 141 -30.58 25.94 16.04
N ASP A 142 -29.27 25.76 15.82
CA ASP A 142 -28.66 24.56 15.22
C ASP A 142 -27.74 23.82 16.19
N LYS A 143 -28.15 23.63 17.46
CA LYS A 143 -27.36 22.78 18.36
C LYS A 143 -27.39 21.35 17.83
N PRO A 144 -26.25 20.77 17.38
CA PRO A 144 -26.24 19.41 16.87
C PRO A 144 -26.61 18.46 18.01
N THR A 145 -27.81 17.90 17.93
CA THR A 145 -28.27 16.90 18.89
C THR A 145 -27.44 15.63 18.67
N THR A 146 -27.18 14.85 19.73
CA THR A 146 -26.46 13.56 19.61
C THR A 146 -27.10 12.63 18.56
N GLY A 147 -28.43 12.70 18.39
CA GLY A 147 -29.17 12.06 17.29
C GLY A 147 -28.76 12.54 15.90
N SER A 148 -28.59 13.85 15.69
CA SER A 148 -28.14 14.40 14.39
C SER A 148 -26.70 13.99 14.07
N ILE A 149 -25.82 13.97 15.07
CA ILE A 149 -24.42 13.56 14.92
C ILE A 149 -24.33 12.07 14.59
N THR A 150 -25.09 11.23 15.30
CA THR A 150 -25.13 9.79 15.01
C THR A 150 -25.73 9.50 13.63
N ALA A 151 -26.74 10.25 13.20
CA ALA A 151 -27.27 10.17 11.84
C ALA A 151 -26.22 10.56 10.79
N LEU A 152 -25.47 11.65 10.99
CA LEU A 152 -24.37 12.04 10.12
C LEU A 152 -23.23 11.01 10.08
N ARG A 153 -22.85 10.45 11.24
CA ARG A 153 -21.85 9.37 11.32
C ARG A 153 -22.30 8.13 10.56
N ARG A 154 -23.57 7.73 10.69
CA ARG A 154 -24.14 6.61 9.93
C ARG A 154 -24.16 6.91 8.44
N ARG A 155 -24.51 8.13 8.04
CA ARG A 155 -24.49 8.57 6.64
C ARG A 155 -23.06 8.54 6.07
N LEU A 156 -22.08 9.00 6.83
CA LEU A 156 -20.67 8.98 6.45
C LEU A 156 -20.13 7.56 6.33
N GLN A 157 -20.46 6.67 7.28
CA GLN A 157 -20.10 5.26 7.21
C GLN A 157 -20.74 4.58 6.00
N ALA A 158 -22.01 4.88 5.70
CA ALA A 158 -22.69 4.38 4.51
C ALA A 158 -22.04 4.88 3.22
N SER A 159 -21.66 6.17 3.15
CA SER A 159 -20.96 6.71 1.97
C SER A 159 -19.55 6.13 1.82
N GLN A 160 -18.82 5.89 2.91
CA GLN A 160 -17.51 5.24 2.87
C GLN A 160 -17.62 3.78 2.42
N LYS A 161 -18.61 3.02 2.92
CA LYS A 161 -18.87 1.65 2.46
C LYS A 161 -19.22 1.60 0.97
N LEU A 162 -20.04 2.54 0.49
CA LEU A 162 -20.36 2.68 -0.92
C LEU A 162 -19.09 2.98 -1.73
N GLN A 163 -18.28 3.94 -1.29
CA GLN A 163 -17.02 4.30 -1.94
C GLN A 163 -16.10 3.08 -2.12
N MET A 164 -15.89 2.29 -1.06
CA MET A 164 -15.07 1.07 -1.14
C MET A 164 -15.66 0.03 -2.10
N ALA A 165 -16.98 -0.16 -2.08
CA ALA A 165 -17.64 -1.08 -3.02
C ALA A 165 -17.51 -0.61 -4.47
N LEU A 166 -17.64 0.69 -4.73
CA LEU A 166 -17.50 1.28 -6.05
C LEU A 166 -16.06 1.19 -6.57
N GLU A 167 -15.06 1.40 -5.70
CA GLU A 167 -13.66 1.22 -6.05
C GLU A 167 -13.33 -0.25 -6.35
N ALA A 168 -13.88 -1.19 -5.57
CA ALA A 168 -13.75 -2.61 -5.85
C ALA A 168 -14.39 -2.98 -7.20
N GLU A 169 -15.60 -2.51 -7.50
CA GLU A 169 -16.25 -2.74 -8.80
C GLU A 169 -15.50 -2.07 -9.95
N ARG A 170 -14.98 -0.86 -9.74
CA ARG A 170 -14.12 -0.19 -10.73
C ARG A 170 -12.89 -1.03 -11.05
N SER A 171 -12.22 -1.57 -10.02
CA SER A 171 -11.05 -2.43 -10.22
C SER A 171 -11.37 -3.73 -10.98
N LYS A 172 -12.52 -4.35 -10.70
CA LYS A 172 -13.02 -5.54 -11.42
C LYS A 172 -13.33 -5.20 -12.87
N ASN A 173 -14.01 -4.08 -13.10
CA ASN A 173 -14.33 -3.58 -14.43
C ASN A 173 -13.06 -3.26 -15.22
N ASP A 174 -12.03 -2.69 -14.59
CA ASP A 174 -10.74 -2.43 -15.24
C ASP A 174 -10.01 -3.73 -15.61
N VAL A 175 -10.10 -4.78 -14.78
CA VAL A 175 -9.59 -6.12 -15.13
C VAL A 175 -10.38 -6.73 -16.29
N LEU A 176 -11.71 -6.64 -16.25
CA LEU A 176 -12.58 -7.13 -17.33
C LEU A 176 -12.32 -6.40 -18.64
N LEU A 177 -12.21 -5.07 -18.61
CA LEU A 177 -11.86 -4.26 -19.76
C LEU A 177 -10.49 -4.62 -20.29
N ARG A 178 -9.48 -4.86 -19.44
CA ARG A 178 -8.17 -5.37 -19.90
C ARG A 178 -8.27 -6.75 -20.54
N LYS A 179 -9.09 -7.65 -20.01
CA LYS A 179 -9.33 -8.98 -20.61
C LYS A 179 -10.04 -8.87 -21.96
N LEU A 180 -11.06 -8.03 -22.05
CA LEU A 180 -11.80 -7.78 -23.29
C LEU A 180 -10.92 -7.07 -24.32
N ARG A 181 -10.17 -6.05 -23.93
CA ARG A 181 -9.16 -5.40 -24.78
C ARG A 181 -8.11 -6.39 -25.24
N ARG A 182 -7.56 -7.24 -24.36
CA ARG A 182 -6.66 -8.32 -24.79
C ARG A 182 -7.32 -9.28 -25.80
N ALA A 183 -8.62 -9.55 -25.65
CA ALA A 183 -9.35 -10.39 -26.57
C ALA A 183 -9.71 -9.70 -27.90
N VAL A 184 -9.86 -8.37 -27.92
CA VAL A 184 -10.42 -7.57 -29.04
C VAL A 184 -9.38 -6.69 -29.75
N GLU A 185 -8.36 -6.18 -29.06
CA GLU A 185 -7.38 -5.22 -29.58
C GLU A 185 -6.40 -5.90 -30.55
N MET A 186 -6.77 -5.78 -31.83
CA MET A 186 -6.08 -5.05 -32.90
C MET A 186 -4.83 -4.23 -32.50
N PRO A 187 -3.71 -4.34 -33.24
CA PRO A 187 -2.63 -3.36 -33.17
C PRO A 187 -3.00 -2.11 -33.99
N THR A 188 -3.53 -1.07 -33.36
CA THR A 188 -3.48 0.27 -33.96
C THR A 188 -2.15 0.93 -33.60
N VAL A 189 -1.16 0.68 -34.46
CA VAL A 189 0.00 1.50 -34.83
C VAL A 189 0.35 2.66 -33.88
N LYS A 190 1.48 2.52 -33.19
CA LYS A 190 2.58 3.48 -33.20
C LYS A 190 3.89 2.69 -33.21
N GLU A 191 4.39 2.43 -34.41
CA GLU A 191 5.76 1.99 -34.63
C GLU A 191 6.68 3.18 -34.35
N GLU A 192 7.45 3.10 -33.27
CA GLU A 192 8.76 3.75 -33.24
C GLU A 192 9.81 2.69 -33.61
N PRO A 193 10.74 2.99 -34.54
CA PRO A 193 11.78 2.05 -34.90
C PRO A 193 12.88 2.11 -33.83
N VAL A 194 13.08 1.00 -33.12
CA VAL A 194 14.33 0.78 -32.39
C VAL A 194 15.01 -0.43 -33.00
N GLU A 195 16.06 -0.16 -33.76
CA GLU A 195 17.04 -1.14 -34.23
C GLU A 195 17.73 -1.83 -33.05
N GLY A 196 18.09 -3.10 -33.23
CA GLY A 196 19.08 -3.79 -32.40
C GLY A 196 18.60 -5.14 -31.89
N GLY A 197 18.98 -6.20 -32.60
CA GLY A 197 18.47 -7.55 -32.42
C GLY A 197 18.82 -8.25 -31.10
N ALA A 198 17.94 -9.18 -30.74
CA ALA A 198 18.26 -10.50 -30.21
C ALA A 198 17.02 -11.37 -30.36
N ALA A 199 17.11 -12.41 -31.20
CA ALA A 199 16.11 -13.46 -31.29
C ALA A 199 16.05 -14.19 -29.94
N ALA A 200 15.04 -13.85 -29.14
CA ALA A 200 14.65 -14.58 -27.96
C ALA A 200 13.20 -15.00 -28.16
N ASP A 201 12.97 -16.31 -28.20
CA ASP A 201 11.67 -16.96 -28.19
C ASP A 201 10.75 -16.32 -27.15
N LYS A 202 9.86 -15.43 -27.61
CA LYS A 202 8.71 -14.97 -26.83
C LYS A 202 7.51 -15.79 -27.28
N ALA A 203 7.12 -16.74 -26.43
CA ALA A 203 5.84 -17.43 -26.51
C ALA A 203 4.70 -16.45 -26.86
N PRO A 204 3.76 -16.80 -27.75
CA PRO A 204 2.68 -15.91 -28.18
C PRO A 204 1.62 -15.84 -27.07
N ALA A 205 1.93 -15.15 -25.98
CA ALA A 205 0.99 -14.91 -24.90
C ALA A 205 0.10 -13.71 -25.21
N GLY A 206 -0.82 -13.87 -26.17
CA GLY A 206 -2.19 -13.45 -25.86
C GLY A 206 -2.88 -12.45 -26.74
N HIS A 207 -3.45 -12.96 -27.82
CA HIS A 207 -4.76 -12.52 -28.30
C HIS A 207 -5.59 -13.77 -28.59
N ALA A 208 -6.53 -14.11 -27.71
CA ALA A 208 -7.35 -15.32 -27.85
C ALA A 208 -8.15 -15.35 -29.16
N LEU A 209 -8.42 -14.17 -29.73
CA LEU A 209 -9.08 -13.99 -31.03
C LEU A 209 -8.17 -13.30 -32.07
N GLY A 210 -6.89 -13.06 -31.75
CA GLY A 210 -5.95 -12.42 -32.68
C GLY A 210 -5.66 -13.28 -33.91
N PHE A 211 -5.76 -14.61 -33.78
CA PHE A 211 -5.65 -15.54 -34.91
C PHE A 211 -6.71 -15.32 -36.00
N LEU A 212 -7.85 -14.69 -35.68
CA LEU A 212 -8.86 -14.32 -36.67
C LEU A 212 -8.45 -13.08 -37.47
N HIS A 213 -7.57 -12.26 -36.91
CA HIS A 213 -7.05 -11.05 -37.55
C HIS A 213 -5.71 -11.28 -38.25
N ASP A 214 -4.88 -12.22 -37.77
CA ASP A 214 -3.68 -12.70 -38.45
C ASP A 214 -4.07 -13.57 -39.66
N LYS A 215 -4.69 -12.93 -40.65
CA LYS A 215 -4.94 -13.49 -41.98
C LYS A 215 -3.59 -13.60 -42.71
N GLY A 216 -2.75 -14.57 -42.33
CA GLY A 216 -1.40 -14.78 -42.88
C GLY A 216 -1.38 -15.04 -44.40
N THR A 217 -0.68 -16.09 -44.84
CA THR A 217 -0.51 -16.48 -46.25
C THR A 217 -1.82 -16.69 -47.05
N LEU A 218 -2.98 -16.64 -46.39
CA LEU A 218 -4.30 -16.67 -47.02
C LEU A 218 -4.62 -15.43 -47.87
N GLU A 219 -3.98 -14.27 -47.64
CA GLU A 219 -4.16 -13.09 -48.50
C GLU A 219 -3.32 -13.13 -49.80
N GLN A 220 -2.35 -14.05 -49.93
CA GLN A 220 -1.60 -14.24 -51.18
C GLN A 220 -2.48 -14.74 -52.34
N GLY A 221 -3.73 -15.16 -52.05
CA GLY A 221 -4.76 -15.50 -53.03
C GLY A 221 -5.66 -14.34 -53.47
N GLY A 222 -5.46 -13.11 -52.98
CA GLY A 222 -6.10 -11.89 -53.51
C GLY A 222 -7.61 -11.73 -53.26
N THR A 223 -8.17 -12.34 -52.21
CA THR A 223 -9.62 -12.19 -51.90
C THR A 223 -9.86 -11.61 -50.50
N ASP A 224 -10.73 -10.60 -50.40
CA ASP A 224 -11.09 -9.92 -49.14
C ASP A 224 -11.71 -10.84 -48.06
N LYS A 225 -12.12 -12.06 -48.44
CA LYS A 225 -12.74 -13.08 -47.57
C LYS A 225 -12.13 -14.48 -47.80
N PRO A 226 -10.86 -14.72 -47.44
CA PRO A 226 -10.15 -15.92 -47.84
C PRO A 226 -10.70 -17.20 -47.18
N ILE A 227 -11.30 -17.11 -45.98
CA ILE A 227 -11.92 -18.26 -45.30
C ILE A 227 -13.21 -18.70 -46.01
N ALA A 228 -14.01 -17.75 -46.48
CA ALA A 228 -15.25 -18.06 -47.19
C ALA A 228 -14.94 -18.71 -48.54
N THR A 229 -13.98 -18.17 -49.30
CA THR A 229 -13.60 -18.68 -50.63
C THR A 229 -12.91 -20.05 -50.55
N THR A 230 -12.05 -20.28 -49.56
CA THR A 230 -11.46 -21.62 -49.34
C THR A 230 -12.48 -22.65 -48.88
N ALA A 231 -13.45 -22.27 -48.04
CA ALA A 231 -14.54 -23.16 -47.63
C ALA A 231 -15.46 -23.51 -48.81
N GLU A 232 -15.81 -22.53 -49.65
CA GLU A 232 -16.58 -22.74 -50.88
C GLU A 232 -15.83 -23.63 -51.88
N PHE A 233 -14.52 -23.40 -52.06
CA PHE A 233 -13.68 -24.27 -52.89
C PHE A 233 -13.63 -25.71 -52.34
N ALA A 234 -13.38 -25.90 -51.04
CA ALA A 234 -13.34 -27.23 -50.44
C ALA A 234 -14.69 -27.95 -50.59
N LEU A 235 -15.81 -27.25 -50.40
CA LEU A 235 -17.15 -27.79 -50.66
C LEU A 235 -17.33 -28.21 -52.13
N SER A 236 -16.81 -27.44 -53.08
CA SER A 236 -16.83 -27.82 -54.49
C SER A 236 -15.97 -29.06 -54.79
N GLN A 237 -14.83 -29.23 -54.11
CA GLN A 237 -13.96 -30.41 -54.26
C GLN A 237 -14.53 -31.66 -53.57
N LEU A 238 -15.37 -31.51 -52.55
CA LEU A 238 -16.05 -32.66 -51.95
C LEU A 238 -17.04 -33.32 -52.91
N GLN A 239 -17.65 -32.56 -53.82
CA GLN A 239 -18.54 -33.13 -54.82
C GLN A 239 -17.78 -33.98 -55.84
N SER A 240 -16.61 -33.50 -56.30
CA SER A 240 -15.74 -34.28 -57.21
C SER A 240 -15.20 -35.54 -56.54
N LEU A 241 -14.76 -35.45 -55.28
CA LEU A 241 -14.33 -36.61 -54.48
C LEU A 241 -15.46 -37.59 -54.23
N ARG A 242 -16.71 -37.14 -54.04
CA ARG A 242 -17.87 -38.02 -53.84
C ARG A 242 -18.24 -38.78 -55.11
N MET A 243 -18.03 -38.16 -56.28
CA MET A 243 -18.18 -38.83 -57.58
C MET A 243 -17.04 -39.84 -57.82
N LEU A 244 -15.82 -39.50 -57.42
CA LEU A 244 -14.68 -40.41 -57.49
C LEU A 244 -14.84 -41.57 -56.51
N SER A 245 -15.32 -41.31 -55.30
CA SER A 245 -15.61 -42.33 -54.30
C SER A 245 -16.73 -43.24 -54.77
N SER A 246 -17.83 -42.71 -55.32
CA SER A 246 -18.90 -43.57 -55.86
C SER A 246 -18.41 -44.42 -57.04
N SER A 247 -17.51 -43.89 -57.87
CA SER A 247 -16.85 -44.68 -58.93
C SER A 247 -15.96 -45.80 -58.36
N LEU A 248 -15.19 -45.51 -57.30
CA LEU A 248 -14.39 -46.50 -56.58
C LEU A 248 -15.28 -47.51 -55.84
N THR A 249 -16.41 -47.09 -55.28
CA THR A 249 -17.38 -47.98 -54.63
C THR A 249 -18.11 -48.85 -55.66
N ALA A 250 -18.30 -48.40 -56.90
CA ALA A 250 -18.81 -49.23 -57.98
C ALA A 250 -17.77 -50.26 -58.49
N LEU A 251 -16.48 -49.94 -58.38
CA LEU A 251 -15.37 -50.85 -58.70
C LEU A 251 -15.00 -51.78 -57.52
N LEU A 252 -15.31 -51.39 -56.28
CA LEU A 252 -15.10 -52.20 -55.08
C LEU A 252 -15.76 -53.58 -55.11
N PRO A 253 -17.01 -53.80 -55.54
CA PRO A 253 -17.58 -55.15 -55.66
C PRO A 253 -16.84 -56.05 -56.65
N GLN A 254 -16.07 -55.49 -57.60
CA GLN A 254 -15.17 -56.26 -58.45
C GLN A 254 -13.87 -56.66 -57.73
N LEU A 255 -13.48 -55.93 -56.68
CA LEU A 255 -12.32 -56.20 -55.84
C LEU A 255 -12.66 -57.02 -54.59
N THR A 256 -13.83 -56.81 -53.99
CA THR A 256 -14.31 -57.48 -52.76
C THR A 256 -14.90 -58.86 -53.04
N ALA A 257 -15.35 -59.15 -54.28
CA ALA A 257 -15.54 -60.54 -54.71
C ALA A 257 -14.24 -61.38 -54.65
N MET A 258 -13.09 -60.73 -54.45
CA MET A 258 -11.77 -61.34 -54.31
C MET A 258 -11.23 -61.34 -52.87
N GLY A 259 -11.96 -60.81 -51.87
CA GLY A 259 -11.40 -60.59 -50.54
C GLY A 259 -12.40 -60.39 -49.40
N ASP A 260 -13.57 -61.03 -49.46
CA ASP A 260 -14.57 -60.98 -48.39
C ASP A 260 -14.45 -62.20 -47.47
N GLY A 261 -14.02 -61.96 -46.24
CA GLY A 261 -13.91 -62.99 -45.21
C GLY A 261 -13.20 -62.48 -43.97
N LEU A 262 -13.84 -61.58 -43.19
CA LEU A 262 -13.90 -61.72 -41.73
C LEU A 262 -14.81 -60.67 -41.08
N GLU A 263 -15.57 -61.16 -40.10
CA GLU A 263 -16.66 -60.53 -39.37
C GLU A 263 -16.26 -59.43 -38.35
N SER A 264 -17.32 -58.70 -37.97
CA SER A 264 -17.58 -57.84 -36.81
C SER A 264 -16.97 -58.24 -35.46
N THR A 265 -16.65 -57.25 -34.61
CA THR A 265 -17.03 -57.25 -33.18
C THR A 265 -17.00 -55.83 -32.59
N GLU A 266 -17.97 -55.53 -31.74
CA GLU A 266 -18.13 -54.36 -30.88
C GLU A 266 -17.09 -54.35 -29.73
N GLU A 267 -16.77 -53.19 -29.14
CA GLU A 267 -16.64 -53.07 -27.66
C GLU A 267 -16.58 -51.62 -27.15
N ALA A 268 -17.01 -51.47 -25.89
CA ALA A 268 -17.38 -50.27 -25.15
C ALA A 268 -16.23 -49.60 -24.37
N GLY A 269 -16.48 -48.41 -23.80
CA GLY A 269 -15.59 -47.78 -22.81
C GLY A 269 -16.18 -46.56 -22.08
N GLU A 270 -16.66 -46.77 -20.86
CA GLU A 270 -17.05 -45.78 -19.84
C GLU A 270 -15.86 -45.34 -18.96
N GLY A 271 -15.82 -44.08 -18.49
CA GLY A 271 -14.95 -43.69 -17.36
C GLY A 271 -14.79 -42.19 -17.10
N THR A 272 -15.69 -41.55 -16.33
CA THR A 272 -15.50 -40.15 -15.85
C THR A 272 -16.00 -39.84 -14.41
N GLY A 273 -16.58 -40.80 -13.67
CA GLY A 273 -17.26 -40.52 -12.39
C GLY A 273 -16.38 -40.30 -11.14
N SER A 274 -15.14 -40.81 -11.11
CA SER A 274 -14.36 -40.89 -9.86
C SER A 274 -13.74 -39.56 -9.39
N GLN A 275 -13.34 -38.68 -10.32
CA GLN A 275 -12.52 -37.50 -9.98
C GLN A 275 -13.32 -36.36 -9.32
N ALA A 276 -14.62 -36.28 -9.57
CA ALA A 276 -15.48 -35.25 -8.99
C ALA A 276 -15.77 -35.49 -7.49
N SER A 277 -15.86 -36.75 -7.07
CA SER A 277 -16.09 -37.14 -5.67
C SER A 277 -14.91 -36.75 -4.78
N TRP A 278 -13.67 -36.97 -5.23
CA TRP A 278 -12.46 -36.63 -4.47
C TRP A 278 -12.28 -35.12 -4.21
N ARG A 279 -12.62 -34.27 -5.20
CA ARG A 279 -12.50 -32.82 -5.06
C ARG A 279 -13.48 -32.25 -4.04
N ARG A 280 -14.68 -32.81 -4.00
CA ARG A 280 -15.75 -32.41 -3.07
C ARG A 280 -15.41 -32.79 -1.63
N GLU A 281 -14.91 -34.00 -1.42
CA GLU A 281 -14.46 -34.47 -0.11
C GLU A 281 -13.29 -33.61 0.42
N ARG A 282 -12.36 -33.24 -0.45
CA ARG A 282 -11.24 -32.35 -0.09
C ARG A 282 -11.70 -30.92 0.24
N SER A 283 -12.67 -30.35 -0.48
CA SER A 283 -13.20 -29.02 -0.16
C SER A 283 -13.92 -29.00 1.19
N GLU A 284 -14.70 -30.04 1.49
CA GLU A 284 -15.41 -30.17 2.77
C GLU A 284 -14.42 -30.32 3.94
N TYR A 285 -13.31 -31.05 3.74
CA TYR A 285 -12.25 -31.14 4.74
C TYR A 285 -11.56 -29.80 4.99
N ILE A 286 -11.18 -29.07 3.93
CA ILE A 286 -10.50 -27.77 4.05
C ILE A 286 -11.40 -26.76 4.75
N GLU A 287 -12.68 -26.67 4.38
CA GLU A 287 -13.64 -25.76 5.01
C GLU A 287 -13.87 -26.09 6.50
N SER A 288 -13.95 -27.38 6.85
CA SER A 288 -14.10 -27.79 8.25
C SER A 288 -12.84 -27.55 9.08
N ALA A 289 -11.65 -27.71 8.50
CA ALA A 289 -10.38 -27.47 9.17
C ALA A 289 -10.11 -25.98 9.36
N SER A 290 -10.41 -25.14 8.35
CA SER A 290 -10.28 -23.69 8.46
C SER A 290 -11.28 -23.12 9.47
N ARG A 291 -12.52 -23.63 9.51
CA ARG A 291 -13.53 -23.25 10.49
C ARG A 291 -13.04 -23.52 11.92
N LYS A 292 -12.58 -24.75 12.19
CA LYS A 292 -12.04 -25.14 13.51
C LYS A 292 -10.82 -24.31 13.93
N TYR A 293 -9.97 -23.93 12.99
CA TYR A 293 -8.81 -23.09 13.28
C TYR A 293 -9.22 -21.66 13.65
N LEU A 294 -10.17 -21.06 12.92
CA LEU A 294 -10.67 -19.71 13.20
C LEU A 294 -11.42 -19.63 14.54
N GLU A 295 -12.23 -20.64 14.84
CA GLU A 295 -12.90 -20.78 16.14
C GLU A 295 -11.88 -20.91 17.29
N ARG A 296 -10.83 -21.72 17.11
CA ARG A 296 -9.84 -21.98 18.18
C ARG A 296 -8.82 -20.86 18.39
N SER A 297 -8.33 -20.26 17.31
CA SER A 297 -7.22 -19.29 17.38
C SER A 297 -7.69 -17.85 17.49
N VAL A 298 -8.83 -17.50 16.90
CA VAL A 298 -9.33 -16.11 16.82
C VAL A 298 -10.59 -15.92 17.68
N GLY A 299 -11.23 -16.99 18.16
CA GLY A 299 -12.43 -16.90 18.98
C GLY A 299 -13.66 -16.40 18.21
N LEU A 300 -13.66 -16.55 16.87
CA LEU A 300 -14.77 -16.18 16.01
C LEU A 300 -15.81 -17.29 16.01
N GLU A 301 -17.05 -16.97 16.39
CA GLU A 301 -18.19 -17.87 16.22
C GLU A 301 -18.70 -17.77 14.77
N LEU A 302 -18.58 -18.87 14.03
CA LEU A 302 -19.03 -18.98 12.65
C LEU A 302 -20.38 -19.70 12.59
N GLY A 303 -21.38 -19.10 11.93
CA GLY A 303 -22.66 -19.77 11.68
C GLY A 303 -22.54 -20.95 10.71
N SER A 304 -23.62 -21.72 10.55
CA SER A 304 -23.68 -22.89 9.65
C SER A 304 -23.35 -22.57 8.19
N GLN A 305 -23.47 -21.30 7.79
CA GLN A 305 -23.16 -20.77 6.47
C GLN A 305 -21.85 -19.94 6.42
N GLY A 306 -21.02 -19.95 7.47
CA GLY A 306 -19.74 -19.22 7.49
C GLY A 306 -19.86 -17.71 7.76
N GLU A 307 -21.02 -17.25 8.22
CA GLU A 307 -21.24 -15.89 8.71
C GLU A 307 -20.53 -15.66 10.05
N VAL A 308 -19.86 -14.51 10.21
CA VAL A 308 -19.23 -14.10 11.49
C VAL A 308 -20.33 -13.61 12.41
N ARG A 309 -20.53 -14.30 13.55
CA ARG A 309 -21.41 -13.81 14.61
C ARG A 309 -20.68 -12.77 15.44
N ASP A 310 -21.00 -11.50 15.20
CA ASP A 310 -20.52 -10.39 16.02
C ASP A 310 -21.19 -10.45 17.40
N GLY A 311 -20.46 -10.95 18.41
CA GLY A 311 -20.36 -10.46 19.80
C GLY A 311 -21.60 -10.04 20.61
N GLU A 312 -22.83 -10.18 20.12
CA GLU A 312 -24.03 -9.92 20.90
C GLU A 312 -24.35 -11.19 21.68
N TRP A 313 -23.79 -11.24 22.90
CA TRP A 313 -23.95 -12.31 23.86
C TRP A 313 -25.44 -12.60 24.11
N GLN A 314 -25.99 -13.56 23.38
CA GLN A 314 -27.31 -14.14 23.62
C GLN A 314 -27.24 -15.67 23.42
N GLY A 315 -27.01 -16.37 24.54
CA GLY A 315 -27.37 -17.78 24.70
C GLY A 315 -26.23 -18.79 24.60
N GLY A 316 -25.92 -19.42 25.75
CA GLY A 316 -25.11 -20.63 25.88
C GLY A 316 -23.61 -20.42 25.65
N GLY A 317 -22.79 -20.75 26.65
CA GLY A 317 -21.34 -20.79 26.47
C GLY A 317 -20.89 -21.78 25.39
N PRO A 318 -19.57 -21.93 25.17
CA PRO A 318 -19.00 -22.74 24.10
C PRO A 318 -19.72 -24.08 23.97
N SER A 319 -20.21 -24.40 22.76
CA SER A 319 -20.85 -25.69 22.51
C SER A 319 -19.82 -26.79 22.78
N ALA A 320 -20.04 -27.58 23.84
CA ALA A 320 -19.14 -28.66 24.20
C ALA A 320 -18.93 -29.59 23.01
N THR A 321 -17.67 -29.81 22.63
CA THR A 321 -17.33 -30.71 21.54
C THR A 321 -17.77 -32.13 21.89
N LYS A 322 -18.14 -32.94 20.89
CA LYS A 322 -18.57 -34.33 21.12
C LYS A 322 -17.55 -35.13 21.97
N SER A 323 -16.26 -34.87 21.80
CA SER A 323 -15.18 -35.45 22.61
C SER A 323 -15.15 -34.97 24.06
N GLU A 324 -15.51 -33.71 24.32
CA GLU A 324 -15.64 -33.19 25.68
C GLU A 324 -16.89 -33.73 26.37
N VAL A 325 -18.00 -33.88 25.63
CA VAL A 325 -19.22 -34.53 26.12
C VAL A 325 -18.95 -36.00 26.44
N GLU A 326 -18.30 -36.75 25.54
CA GLU A 326 -17.87 -38.14 25.79
C GLU A 326 -16.87 -38.23 26.95
N GLY A 327 -15.98 -37.24 27.11
CA GLY A 327 -15.05 -37.15 28.23
C GLY A 327 -15.77 -36.90 29.57
N LEU A 328 -16.75 -35.99 29.58
CA LEU A 328 -17.62 -35.71 30.73
C LEU A 328 -18.52 -36.89 31.08
N GLU A 329 -19.05 -37.61 30.09
CA GLU A 329 -19.82 -38.84 30.28
C GLU A 329 -18.95 -39.95 30.88
N ARG A 330 -17.70 -40.10 30.42
CA ARG A 330 -16.74 -41.03 31.03
C ARG A 330 -16.41 -40.64 32.46
N MET A 331 -16.11 -39.36 32.73
CA MET A 331 -15.85 -38.90 34.10
C MET A 331 -17.08 -39.02 35.00
N SER A 332 -18.27 -38.74 34.48
CA SER A 332 -19.56 -38.93 35.16
C SER A 332 -19.80 -40.41 35.48
N SER A 333 -19.49 -41.32 34.56
CA SER A 333 -19.61 -42.75 34.79
C SER A 333 -18.62 -43.26 35.85
N ILE A 334 -17.40 -42.70 35.89
CA ILE A 334 -16.39 -43.03 36.90
C ILE A 334 -16.78 -42.47 38.28
N LEU A 335 -17.25 -41.23 38.34
CA LEU A 335 -17.65 -40.56 39.58
C LEU A 335 -18.96 -41.14 40.15
N GLY A 336 -19.91 -41.48 39.26
CA GLY A 336 -21.15 -42.19 39.60
C GLY A 336 -20.92 -43.65 39.98
N GLY A 337 -19.84 -44.27 39.50
CA GLY A 337 -19.38 -45.59 39.94
C GLY A 337 -18.76 -45.55 41.35
N MET A 338 -17.97 -44.51 41.65
CA MET A 338 -17.34 -44.33 42.97
C MET A 338 -18.35 -44.02 44.08
N ALA A 339 -19.47 -43.34 43.76
CA ALA A 339 -20.54 -43.06 44.72
C ALA A 339 -21.38 -44.29 45.11
N ARG A 340 -21.28 -45.42 44.37
CA ARG A 340 -22.00 -46.67 44.67
C ARG A 340 -21.19 -47.67 45.52
N THR A 341 -19.91 -47.43 45.77
CA THR A 341 -19.03 -48.34 46.53
C THR A 341 -18.68 -47.82 47.93
N GLY A 342 -19.45 -46.88 48.47
CA GLY A 342 -19.19 -46.27 49.79
C GLY A 342 -20.28 -46.49 50.84
N ASN A 343 -21.26 -47.38 50.62
CA ASN A 343 -22.31 -47.60 51.61
C ASN A 343 -22.83 -49.05 51.59
N THR A 344 -22.02 -49.98 52.09
CA THR A 344 -22.44 -51.28 52.63
C THR A 344 -21.25 -51.84 53.39
N ASP A 345 -21.39 -51.87 54.72
CA ASP A 345 -20.84 -52.84 55.69
C ASP A 345 -20.59 -52.15 57.04
N ASP A 346 -21.62 -52.16 57.90
CA ASP A 346 -21.45 -52.50 59.32
C ASP A 346 -22.73 -53.22 59.77
N ASP A 347 -22.59 -54.54 59.87
CA ASP A 347 -23.52 -55.49 60.47
C ASP A 347 -23.61 -55.27 61.98
N GLY A 348 -24.77 -55.56 62.59
CA GLY A 348 -24.89 -55.53 64.04
C GLY A 348 -26.23 -55.98 64.61
N ASP A 349 -26.44 -57.30 64.61
CA ASP A 349 -27.24 -58.12 65.52
C ASP A 349 -28.79 -58.10 65.49
N GLU A 350 -29.31 -59.18 64.90
CA GLU A 350 -30.49 -59.92 65.36
C GLU A 350 -30.20 -60.67 66.67
N VAL A 351 -31.14 -60.61 67.62
CA VAL A 351 -31.27 -61.57 68.72
C VAL A 351 -32.70 -62.10 68.77
N MET A 352 -32.80 -63.43 68.87
CA MET A 352 -33.91 -64.32 69.26
C MET A 352 -34.75 -64.86 68.09
N THR A 353 -34.52 -66.09 67.61
CA THR A 353 -34.78 -67.38 68.30
C THR A 353 -34.31 -68.55 67.45
#